data_AF-A0A4V2A6X2-F1
#
_entry.id   AF-A0A4V2A6X2-F1
#
_cell.length_a   1.000
_cell.length_b   1.000
_cell.length_c   1.000
_cell.angle_alpha   90.00
_cell.angle_beta   90.00
_cell.angle_gamma   90.00
#
_symmetry.space_group_name_H-M   'P 1'
#
loop_
_entity.id
_entity.type
_entity.pdbx_description
1 polymer ?
#
loop_
_entity_poly.entity_id
_entity_poly.type
_entity_poly.pdbx_seq_one_letter_code
_entity_poly.pdbx_strand_id
1 'polypeptide(L)'
;MNPYILLLSIIGVAAFAMTWMPAITKKTGISYAILYVAAGSILYLLFPTHLPVPLPQAHPDATLHLAEMVVIISLMGTGIKIDRRFNLKNWASPLKLISVAMVLCIAGAAVAGHFFLGLNVAAAILLGSVLAPTDPVLASDVQVGPPN
;
A
#
# COMPACT_ATOMS: atom_id res chain seq x y z
N MET A 1 -21.54 -16.90 -17.49
CA MET A 1 -20.13 -16.93 -17.97
C MET A 1 -19.31 -17.76 -16.99
N ASN A 2 -18.31 -18.51 -17.47
CA ASN A 2 -17.42 -19.26 -16.56
C ASN A 2 -16.70 -18.25 -15.63
N PRO A 3 -16.74 -18.43 -14.29
CA PRO A 3 -16.10 -17.51 -13.35
C PRO A 3 -14.61 -17.27 -13.66
N TYR A 4 -13.93 -18.27 -14.24
CA TYR A 4 -12.55 -18.13 -14.71
C TYR A 4 -12.39 -17.08 -15.81
N ILE A 5 -13.26 -17.10 -16.84
CA ILE A 5 -13.23 -16.14 -17.95
C ILE A 5 -13.58 -14.74 -17.45
N LEU A 6 -14.54 -14.64 -16.52
CA LEU A 6 -14.89 -13.38 -15.89
C LEU A 6 -13.69 -12.78 -15.14
N LEU A 7 -13.02 -13.57 -14.29
CA LEU A 7 -11.83 -13.13 -13.56
C LEU A 7 -10.71 -12.69 -14.50
N LEU A 8 -10.40 -13.47 -15.54
CA LEU A 8 -9.40 -13.09 -16.55
C LEU A 8 -9.77 -11.79 -17.26
N SER A 9 -11.05 -11.60 -17.61
CA SER A 9 -11.50 -10.37 -18.25
C SER A 9 -11.34 -9.15 -17.33
N ILE A 10 -11.65 -9.30 -16.04
CA ILE A 10 -11.49 -8.24 -15.04
C ILE A 10 -10.01 -7.89 -14.87
N ILE A 11 -9.14 -8.89 -14.73
CA ILE A 11 -7.69 -8.70 -14.64
C ILE A 11 -7.16 -8.00 -15.90
N GLY A 12 -7.60 -8.42 -17.08
CA GLY A 12 -7.20 -7.80 -18.35
C GLY A 12 -7.64 -6.35 -18.48
N VAL A 13 -8.89 -6.05 -18.13
CA VAL A 13 -9.42 -4.67 -18.13
C VAL A 13 -8.70 -3.81 -17.10
N ALA A 14 -8.46 -4.34 -15.89
CA ALA A 14 -7.70 -3.63 -14.86
C ALA A 14 -6.26 -3.33 -15.33
N ALA A 15 -5.57 -4.33 -15.91
CA ALA A 15 -4.22 -4.15 -16.45
C ALA A 15 -4.17 -3.13 -17.59
N PHE A 16 -5.16 -3.16 -18.47
CA PHE A 16 -5.30 -2.19 -19.55
C PHE A 16 -5.55 -0.77 -19.00
N ALA A 17 -6.45 -0.62 -18.02
CA ALA A 17 -6.77 0.64 -17.38
C ALA A 17 -5.55 1.29 -16.68
N MET A 18 -4.59 0.48 -16.20
CA MET A 18 -3.36 1.00 -15.59
C MET A 18 -2.57 1.94 -16.50
N THR A 19 -2.66 1.77 -17.82
CA THR A 19 -1.90 2.59 -18.79
C THR A 19 -2.34 4.06 -18.81
N TRP A 20 -3.61 4.36 -18.54
CA TRP A 20 -4.13 5.74 -18.45
C TRP A 20 -3.99 6.35 -17.06
N MET A 21 -3.69 5.52 -16.06
CA MET A 21 -3.71 5.91 -14.66
C MET A 21 -2.79 7.11 -14.37
N PRO A 22 -1.54 7.17 -14.88
CA PRO A 22 -0.66 8.33 -14.70
C PRO A 22 -1.22 9.63 -15.28
N ALA A 23 -1.88 9.55 -16.44
CA ALA A 23 -2.48 10.71 -17.09
C ALA A 23 -3.70 11.23 -16.32
N ILE A 24 -4.52 10.32 -15.77
CA ILE A 24 -5.68 10.67 -14.94
C ILE A 24 -5.21 11.37 -13.66
N THR A 25 -4.24 10.78 -12.97
CA THR A 25 -3.73 11.31 -11.69
C THR A 25 -3.06 12.66 -11.86
N LYS A 26 -2.31 12.88 -12.94
CA LYS A 26 -1.73 14.19 -13.24
C LYS A 26 -2.80 15.27 -13.47
N LYS A 27 -3.97 14.91 -14.00
CA LYS A 27 -5.07 15.86 -14.26
C LYS A 27 -5.96 16.10 -13.04
N THR A 28 -6.24 15.07 -12.24
CA THR A 28 -7.18 15.15 -11.10
C THR A 28 -6.50 15.43 -9.77
N GLY A 29 -5.19 15.15 -9.64
CA GLY A 29 -4.46 15.22 -8.38
C GLY A 29 -4.79 14.09 -7.39
N ILE A 30 -5.57 13.09 -7.80
CA ILE A 30 -6.00 11.97 -6.94
C ILE A 30 -4.99 10.82 -7.05
N SER A 31 -4.54 10.29 -5.91
CA SER A 31 -3.62 9.14 -5.86
C SER A 31 -4.20 7.88 -6.51
N TYR A 32 -3.34 7.11 -7.19
CA TYR A 32 -3.66 5.81 -7.77
C TYR A 32 -4.35 4.86 -6.79
N ALA A 33 -3.89 4.84 -5.53
CA ALA A 33 -4.43 3.95 -4.50
C ALA A 33 -5.93 4.20 -4.26
N ILE A 34 -6.34 5.46 -4.17
CA ILE A 34 -7.75 5.83 -3.95
C ILE A 34 -8.60 5.35 -5.14
N LEU A 35 -8.12 5.54 -6.37
CA LEU A 35 -8.83 5.12 -7.57
C LEU A 35 -8.98 3.60 -7.64
N TYR A 36 -7.93 2.83 -7.35
CA TYR A 36 -8.01 1.37 -7.37
C TYR A 36 -8.89 0.80 -6.25
N VAL A 37 -8.80 1.34 -5.03
CA VAL A 37 -9.65 0.92 -3.91
C VAL A 37 -11.11 1.24 -4.21
N ALA A 38 -11.41 2.43 -4.73
CA ALA A 38 -12.76 2.81 -5.12
C ALA A 38 -13.31 1.94 -6.26
N ALA A 39 -12.52 1.71 -7.31
CA ALA A 39 -12.90 0.87 -8.44
C ALA A 39 -13.18 -0.58 -8.00
N GLY A 40 -12.31 -1.16 -7.17
CA GLY A 40 -12.50 -2.49 -6.59
C GLY A 40 -13.75 -2.56 -5.71
N SER A 41 -13.97 -1.55 -4.86
CA SER A 41 -15.16 -1.48 -4.00
C SER A 41 -16.44 -1.42 -4.84
N ILE A 42 -16.49 -0.57 -5.87
CA ILE A 42 -17.64 -0.47 -6.79
C ILE A 42 -17.87 -1.78 -7.54
N LEU A 43 -16.79 -2.43 -8.01
CA LEU A 43 -16.88 -3.71 -8.71
C LEU A 43 -17.49 -4.81 -7.82
N TYR A 44 -17.08 -4.89 -6.55
CA TYR A 44 -17.66 -5.83 -5.59
C TYR A 44 -19.10 -5.49 -5.18
N LEU A 45 -19.48 -4.22 -5.16
CA LEU A 45 -20.86 -3.79 -4.92
C LEU A 45 -21.79 -4.15 -6.09
N LEU A 46 -21.30 -4.07 -7.33
CA LEU A 46 -22.09 -4.37 -8.53
C LEU A 46 -22.22 -5.87 -8.83
N PHE A 47 -21.22 -6.68 -8.45
CA PHE A 47 -21.19 -8.12 -8.76
C PHE A 47 -20.91 -9.01 -7.52
N PRO A 48 -21.72 -8.92 -6.45
CA PRO A 48 -21.42 -9.55 -5.16
C PRO A 48 -21.40 -11.08 -5.19
N THR A 49 -22.15 -11.71 -6.10
CA THR A 49 -22.33 -13.18 -6.17
C THR A 49 -21.43 -13.86 -7.20
N HIS A 50 -20.79 -13.10 -8.08
CA HIS A 50 -19.97 -13.63 -9.19
C HIS A 50 -18.47 -13.57 -8.93
N LEU A 51 -18.06 -12.89 -7.86
CA LEU A 51 -16.68 -12.70 -7.46
C LEU A 51 -16.34 -13.56 -6.24
N PRO A 52 -15.08 -14.03 -6.12
CA PRO A 52 -14.62 -14.69 -4.90
C PRO A 52 -14.68 -13.75 -3.71
N VAL A 53 -14.77 -14.29 -2.49
CA VAL A 53 -14.85 -13.45 -1.28
C VAL A 53 -13.54 -12.64 -1.14
N PRO A 54 -13.61 -11.29 -1.00
CA PRO A 54 -12.41 -10.45 -0.99
C PRO A 54 -11.68 -10.45 0.35
N LEU A 55 -12.19 -11.18 1.36
CA LEU A 55 -11.63 -11.21 2.70
C LEU A 55 -10.36 -12.06 2.73
N PRO A 56 -9.23 -11.54 3.25
CA PRO A 56 -7.98 -12.31 3.39
C PRO A 56 -8.13 -13.66 4.08
N GLN A 57 -9.05 -13.73 5.05
CA GLN A 57 -9.33 -14.94 5.83
C GLN A 57 -9.99 -16.06 5.02
N ALA A 58 -10.69 -15.72 3.94
CA ALA A 58 -11.33 -16.72 3.07
C ALA A 58 -10.31 -17.44 2.18
N HIS A 59 -9.18 -16.80 1.89
CA HIS A 59 -8.14 -17.31 1.00
C HIS A 59 -6.73 -17.03 1.58
N PRO A 60 -6.35 -17.69 2.70
CA PRO A 60 -5.13 -17.36 3.43
C PRO A 60 -3.86 -17.60 2.63
N ASP A 61 -3.75 -18.75 1.94
CA ASP A 61 -2.55 -19.10 1.16
C ASP A 61 -2.35 -18.15 -0.03
N ALA A 62 -3.43 -17.83 -0.74
CA ALA A 62 -3.38 -16.89 -1.85
C ALA A 62 -3.03 -15.48 -1.37
N THR A 63 -3.63 -15.02 -0.27
CA THR A 63 -3.33 -13.72 0.33
C THR A 63 -1.86 -13.65 0.75
N LEU A 64 -1.34 -14.70 1.42
CA LEU A 64 0.05 -14.77 1.86
C LEU A 64 1.01 -14.64 0.68
N HIS A 65 0.88 -15.50 -0.33
CA HIS A 65 1.80 -15.49 -1.48
C HIS A 65 1.68 -14.23 -2.34
N LEU A 66 0.48 -13.67 -2.51
CA LEU A 66 0.31 -12.41 -3.21
C LEU A 66 0.94 -11.24 -2.43
N ALA A 67 0.76 -11.19 -1.11
CA ALA A 67 1.37 -10.17 -0.27
C ALA A 67 2.90 -10.27 -0.29
N GLU A 68 3.46 -11.49 -0.16
CA GLU A 68 4.90 -11.74 -0.27
C GLU A 68 5.44 -11.26 -1.62
N MET A 69 4.78 -11.64 -2.72
CA MET A 69 5.17 -11.24 -4.07
C MET A 69 5.15 -9.72 -4.22
N VAL A 70 4.07 -9.05 -3.79
CA VAL A 70 3.95 -7.59 -3.87
C VAL A 70 5.02 -6.90 -3.04
N VAL A 71 5.29 -7.38 -1.81
CA VAL A 71 6.33 -6.82 -0.93
C VAL A 71 7.71 -6.99 -1.56
N ILE A 72 8.04 -8.17 -2.07
CA ILE A 72 9.35 -8.44 -2.70
C ILE A 72 9.54 -7.55 -3.93
N ILE A 73 8.55 -7.49 -4.84
CA ILE A 73 8.62 -6.67 -6.05
C ILE A 73 8.75 -5.18 -5.70
N SER A 74 7.97 -4.70 -4.72
CA SER A 74 7.96 -3.29 -4.32
C SER A 74 9.28 -2.87 -3.65
N LEU A 75 9.82 -3.73 -2.78
CA LEU A 75 11.11 -3.49 -2.12
C LEU A 75 12.28 -3.57 -3.11
N MET A 76 12.28 -4.56 -4.02
CA MET A 76 13.29 -4.67 -5.07
C MET A 76 13.27 -3.45 -6.00
N GLY A 77 12.08 -3.07 -6.48
CA GLY A 77 11.91 -1.92 -7.38
C GLY A 77 12.33 -0.61 -6.71
N THR A 78 11.94 -0.39 -5.46
CA THR A 78 12.39 0.78 -4.68
C THR A 78 13.88 0.73 -4.40
N GLY A 79 14.43 -0.46 -4.08
CA GLY A 79 15.84 -0.65 -3.77
C GLY A 79 16.76 -0.30 -4.94
N ILE A 80 16.38 -0.66 -6.17
CA ILE A 80 17.14 -0.31 -7.39
C ILE A 80 17.17 1.21 -7.63
N LYS A 81 16.14 1.95 -7.21
CA LYS A 81 16.09 3.43 -7.33
C LYS A 81 17.03 4.15 -6.35
N ILE A 82 17.65 3.45 -5.40
CA ILE A 82 18.55 4.06 -4.41
C ILE A 82 19.93 4.29 -5.04
N ASP A 83 20.19 5.53 -5.47
CA ASP A 83 21.46 5.92 -6.13
C ASP A 83 22.51 6.52 -5.17
N ARG A 84 22.35 6.34 -3.86
CA ARG A 84 23.25 6.91 -2.85
C ARG A 84 24.25 5.88 -2.32
N ARG A 85 25.54 6.22 -2.40
CA ARG A 85 26.61 5.43 -1.77
C ARG A 85 26.37 5.31 -0.26
N PHE A 86 26.61 4.12 0.27
CA PHE A 86 26.43 3.85 1.70
C PHE A 86 27.46 4.61 2.54
N ASN A 87 26.99 5.54 3.36
CA ASN A 87 27.80 6.31 4.31
C ASN A 87 26.91 6.72 5.48
N LEU A 88 27.32 6.44 6.72
CA LEU A 88 26.55 6.78 7.92
C LEU A 88 26.14 8.26 7.99
N LYS A 89 26.97 9.19 7.50
CA LYS A 89 26.61 10.63 7.48
C LYS A 89 25.47 10.92 6.49
N ASN A 90 25.54 10.37 5.29
CA ASN A 90 24.52 10.59 4.24
C ASN A 90 23.22 9.81 4.54
N TRP A 91 23.33 8.71 5.28
CA TRP A 91 22.21 7.88 5.68
C TRP A 91 21.62 8.25 7.04
N ALA A 92 22.20 9.23 7.75
CA ALA A 92 21.73 9.65 9.07
C ALA A 92 20.24 10.07 9.05
N SER A 93 19.79 10.76 8.01
CA SER A 93 18.37 11.18 7.90
C SER A 93 17.43 9.98 7.67
N PRO A 94 17.61 9.13 6.64
CA PRO A 94 16.83 7.91 6.48
C PRO A 94 16.84 7.00 7.71
N LEU A 95 18.00 6.84 8.36
CA LEU A 95 18.12 6.02 9.57
C LEU A 95 17.34 6.61 10.74
N LYS A 96 17.36 7.94 10.95
CA LYS A 96 16.53 8.60 11.98
C LYS A 96 15.04 8.48 11.70
N LEU A 97 14.63 8.53 10.43
CA LEU A 97 13.22 8.36 10.05
C LEU A 97 12.74 6.93 10.33
N ILE A 98 13.51 5.92 9.92
CA ILE A 98 13.16 4.51 10.10
C ILE A 98 13.23 4.09 11.57
N SER A 99 14.19 4.60 12.35
CA SER A 99 14.34 4.23 13.76
C SER A 99 13.47 5.11 14.67
N VAL A 100 13.85 6.38 14.84
CA VAL A 100 13.24 7.26 15.83
C VAL A 100 11.84 7.70 15.41
N ALA A 101 11.70 8.26 14.20
CA ALA A 101 10.42 8.82 13.78
C ALA A 101 9.34 7.75 13.65
N MET A 102 9.65 6.61 13.02
CA MET A 102 8.70 5.51 12.88
C MET A 102 8.26 4.95 14.24
N VAL A 103 9.18 4.74 15.18
CA VAL A 103 8.82 4.26 16.53
C VAL A 103 7.94 5.27 17.27
N LEU A 104 8.23 6.57 17.14
CA LEU A 104 7.37 7.61 17.70
C LEU A 104 5.98 7.62 17.05
N CYS A 105 5.88 7.42 15.74
CA CYS A 105 4.60 7.28 15.04
C CYS A 105 3.81 6.04 15.50
N ILE A 106 4.48 4.89 15.66
CA ILE A 106 3.87 3.67 16.21
C ILE A 106 3.33 3.93 17.62
N ALA A 107 4.14 4.56 18.47
CA ALA A 107 3.75 4.89 19.84
C ALA A 107 2.56 5.87 19.86
N GLY A 108 2.59 6.92 19.05
CA GLY A 108 1.49 7.87 18.92
C GLY A 108 0.19 7.23 18.44
N ALA A 109 0.27 6.38 17.41
CA ALA A 109 -0.88 5.63 16.90
C ALA A 109 -1.40 4.60 17.91
N ALA A 110 -0.52 3.94 18.67
CA ALA A 110 -0.90 3.00 19.72
C ALA A 110 -1.58 3.70 20.90
N VAL A 111 -1.06 4.85 21.35
CA VAL A 111 -1.72 5.69 22.36
C VAL A 111 -3.10 6.10 21.85
N ALA A 112 -3.20 6.57 20.60
CA ALA A 112 -4.48 6.94 20.02
C ALA A 112 -5.45 5.75 19.93
N GLY A 113 -4.99 4.58 19.49
CA GLY A 113 -5.81 3.37 19.41
C GLY A 113 -6.27 2.88 20.78
N HIS A 114 -5.43 2.98 21.81
CA HIS A 114 -5.81 2.59 23.16
C HIS A 114 -6.86 3.54 23.76
N PHE A 115 -6.63 4.85 23.69
CA PHE A 115 -7.50 5.83 24.35
C PHE A 115 -8.75 6.23 23.54
N PHE A 116 -8.66 6.35 22.22
CA PHE A 116 -9.81 6.75 21.39
C PHE A 116 -10.64 5.57 20.88
N LEU A 117 -10.00 4.43 20.59
CA LEU A 117 -10.70 3.24 20.07
C LEU A 117 -10.94 2.16 21.13
N GLY A 118 -10.43 2.35 22.36
CA GLY A 118 -10.61 1.38 23.46
C GLY A 118 -9.89 0.05 23.23
N LEU A 119 -8.91 0.00 22.32
CA LEU A 119 -8.17 -1.23 22.03
C LEU A 119 -7.28 -1.62 23.21
N ASN A 120 -7.07 -2.91 23.43
CA ASN A 120 -6.03 -3.33 24.37
C ASN A 120 -4.63 -2.91 23.87
N VAL A 121 -3.65 -2.90 24.77
CA VAL A 121 -2.30 -2.43 24.44
C VAL A 121 -1.68 -3.20 23.27
N ALA A 122 -1.86 -4.52 23.23
CA ALA A 122 -1.30 -5.36 22.15
C ALA A 122 -1.90 -5.04 20.77
N ALA A 123 -3.23 -4.90 20.68
CA ALA A 123 -3.94 -4.57 19.47
C ALA A 123 -3.66 -3.13 19.02
N ALA A 124 -3.51 -2.20 19.96
CA ALA A 124 -3.16 -0.82 19.66
C ALA A 124 -1.72 -0.69 19.11
N ILE A 125 -0.77 -1.42 19.68
CA ILE A 125 0.61 -1.49 19.15
C ILE A 125 0.62 -2.15 17.77
N LEU A 126 -0.15 -3.23 17.57
CA LEU A 126 -0.29 -3.89 16.27
C LEU A 126 -0.84 -2.91 15.22
N LEU A 127 -1.91 -2.17 15.55
CA LEU A 127 -2.48 -1.15 14.68
C LEU A 127 -1.45 -0.08 14.32
N GLY A 128 -0.74 0.45 15.32
CA GLY A 128 0.32 1.43 15.09
C GLY A 128 1.45 0.89 14.21
N SER A 129 1.83 -0.37 14.37
CA SER A 129 2.88 -1.03 13.59
C SER A 129 2.50 -1.24 12.13
N VAL A 130 1.21 -1.39 11.82
CA VAL A 130 0.70 -1.50 10.44
C VAL A 130 0.54 -0.12 9.79
N LEU A 131 0.18 0.92 10.56
CA LEU A 131 -0.08 2.26 10.04
C LEU A 131 1.17 3.13 9.89
N ALA A 132 2.17 2.96 10.74
CA ALA A 132 3.35 3.83 10.75
C ALA A 132 4.32 3.65 9.57
N PRO A 133 4.56 2.44 9.01
CA PRO A 133 5.43 2.27 7.86
C PRO A 133 4.89 3.02 6.63
N THR A 134 5.72 3.86 6.03
CA THR A 134 5.36 4.62 4.83
C THR A 134 5.56 3.80 3.56
N ASP A 135 4.57 3.76 2.67
CA ASP A 135 4.67 3.07 1.38
C ASP A 135 5.59 3.84 0.42
N PRO A 136 6.74 3.25 0.01
CA PRO A 136 7.66 3.91 -0.91
C PRO A 136 7.08 4.13 -2.31
N VAL A 137 6.11 3.33 -2.75
CA VAL A 137 5.51 3.44 -4.09
C VAL A 137 4.71 4.73 -4.18
N LEU A 138 3.76 4.92 -3.25
CA LEU A 138 2.93 6.13 -3.19
C LEU A 138 3.74 7.38 -2.83
N ALA A 139 4.76 7.25 -1.98
CA ALA A 139 5.63 8.37 -1.63
C ALA A 139 6.44 8.89 -2.83
N SER A 140 6.79 8.03 -3.79
CA SER A 140 7.52 8.44 -4.99
C SER A 140 6.68 9.27 -5.96
N ASP A 141 5.36 9.14 -5.93
CA ASP A 141 4.44 9.94 -6.77
C ASP A 141 4.23 11.37 -6.23
N VAL A 142 4.48 11.59 -4.93
CA VAL A 142 4.35 12.89 -4.26
C VAL A 142 5.71 13.59 -4.10
N GLN A 143 6.80 13.01 -4.62
CA GLN A 143 8.10 13.68 -4.63
C GLN A 143 8.02 14.95 -5.48
N VAL A 144 7.98 16.07 -4.77
CA VAL A 144 8.33 17.39 -5.31
C VAL A 144 9.69 17.31 -5.98
N GLY A 145 9.81 17.99 -7.13
CA GLY A 145 10.98 17.95 -8.02
C GLY A 145 12.32 18.22 -7.32
N PRO A 146 13.44 18.01 -8.03
CA PRO A 146 14.78 18.03 -7.42
C PRO A 146 15.01 19.31 -6.61
N PRO A 147 15.67 19.22 -5.44
CA PRO A 147 16.11 20.41 -4.72
C PRO A 147 17.06 21.21 -5.62
N ASN A 148 16.91 22.54 -5.61
CA ASN A 148 17.78 23.48 -6.33
C ASN A 148 19.25 23.32 -5.94
#